data_AF-A0A8H4EPV1-F1
#
_entry.id   AF-A0A8H4EPV1-F1
#
_cell.length_a   1.000
_cell.length_b   1.000
_cell.length_c   1.000
_cell.angle_alpha   90.00
_cell.angle_beta   90.00
_cell.angle_gamma   90.00
#
_symmetry.space_group_name_H-M   'P 1'
#
loop_
_entity.id
_entity.type
_entity.pdbx_description
1 polymer ?
#
loop_
_entity_poly.entity_id
_entity_poly.type
_entity_poly.pdbx_seq_one_letter_code
_entity_poly.pdbx_strand_id
1 'polypeptide(L)'
;MTTYNLEKFQRTYFINNRCVNSSNVPCQIRQKLYSLSIDLYSYVLDEQIHNVLEGEIERMITGVDYLEKVIHKLDIHTAGLNNGDFGTSMAEDELEILYQTVVHNIKEMEENIERLEKIMLKV
;
A
#
# COMPACT_ATOMS: atom_id res chain seq x y z
N MET A 1 16.71 -19.55 -9.33
CA MET A 1 16.42 -19.19 -7.93
C MET A 1 15.46 -18.00 -7.83
N THR A 2 15.29 -17.21 -8.90
CA THR A 2 14.47 -15.98 -8.96
C THR A 2 12.94 -16.19 -8.97
N THR A 3 12.42 -17.24 -9.62
CA THR A 3 10.97 -17.47 -9.72
C THR A 3 10.30 -17.91 -8.40
N TYR A 4 11.05 -18.59 -7.52
CA TYR A 4 10.52 -19.11 -6.26
C TYR A 4 10.16 -17.99 -5.26
N ASN A 5 10.97 -16.94 -5.19
CA ASN A 5 10.73 -15.85 -4.26
C ASN A 5 9.59 -14.93 -4.74
N LEU A 6 9.47 -14.70 -6.07
CA LEU A 6 8.30 -14.04 -6.65
C LEU A 6 7.01 -14.82 -6.36
N GLU A 7 6.97 -16.14 -6.59
CA GLU A 7 5.79 -16.95 -6.28
C GLU A 7 5.43 -16.90 -4.79
N LYS A 8 6.42 -16.92 -3.89
CA LYS A 8 6.21 -16.78 -2.45
C LYS A 8 5.63 -15.41 -2.11
N PHE A 9 6.19 -14.34 -2.67
CA PHE A 9 5.71 -12.97 -2.48
C PHE A 9 4.27 -12.84 -3.00
N GLN A 10 3.98 -13.32 -4.21
CA GLN A 10 2.64 -13.31 -4.81
C GLN A 10 1.61 -14.11 -4.02
N ARG A 11 2.00 -15.24 -3.40
CA ARG A 11 1.14 -15.99 -2.48
C ARG A 11 0.91 -15.25 -1.17
N THR A 12 1.93 -14.55 -0.67
CA THR A 12 1.88 -13.85 0.63
C THR A 12 1.05 -12.58 0.54
N TYR A 13 1.20 -11.82 -0.54
CA TYR A 13 0.57 -10.52 -0.75
C TYR A 13 -0.45 -10.54 -1.89
N PHE A 14 -1.11 -11.68 -2.06
CA PHE A 14 -2.06 -11.96 -3.15
C PHE A 14 -2.93 -10.74 -3.46
N ILE A 15 -2.73 -10.14 -4.65
CA ILE A 15 -3.70 -9.20 -5.19
C ILE A 15 -4.93 -10.02 -5.53
N ASN A 16 -5.88 -10.04 -4.60
CA ASN A 16 -7.18 -10.62 -4.86
C ASN A 16 -7.80 -9.92 -6.07
N ASN A 17 -8.49 -10.66 -6.95
CA ASN A 17 -9.14 -10.12 -8.16
C ASN A 17 -10.04 -8.89 -7.89
N ARG A 18 -10.39 -8.62 -6.62
CA ARG A 18 -11.09 -7.42 -6.16
C ARG A 18 -10.32 -6.11 -6.35
N CYS A 19 -8.98 -6.11 -6.29
CA CYS A 19 -8.22 -4.87 -6.48
C CYS A 19 -7.96 -4.55 -7.95
N VAL A 20 -8.09 -5.52 -8.87
CA VAL A 20 -7.70 -5.39 -10.30
C VAL A 20 -8.38 -4.22 -11.01
N ASN A 21 -9.60 -3.85 -10.61
CA ASN A 21 -10.35 -2.70 -11.16
C ASN A 21 -10.90 -1.77 -10.07
N SER A 22 -10.29 -1.77 -8.88
CA SER A 22 -10.78 -0.99 -7.75
C SER A 22 -10.34 0.46 -7.83
N SER A 23 -11.26 1.39 -7.60
CA SER A 23 -10.96 2.81 -7.38
C SER A 23 -10.50 3.11 -5.94
N ASN A 24 -10.45 2.10 -5.07
CA ASN A 24 -9.98 2.26 -3.70
C ASN A 24 -8.47 2.52 -3.68
N VAL A 25 -8.04 3.62 -3.05
CA VAL A 25 -6.64 4.10 -3.05
C VAL A 25 -5.66 3.01 -2.57
N PRO A 26 -5.87 2.35 -1.42
CA PRO A 26 -5.10 1.16 -1.03
C PRO A 26 -4.94 0.10 -2.11
N CYS A 27 -6.01 -0.23 -2.85
CA CYS A 27 -5.91 -1.20 -3.95
C CYS A 27 -5.02 -0.70 -5.08
N GLN A 28 -5.13 0.58 -5.47
CA GLN A 28 -4.29 1.16 -6.53
C GLN A 28 -2.81 1.15 -6.13
N ILE A 29 -2.49 1.53 -4.88
CA ILE A 29 -1.13 1.49 -4.36
C ILE A 29 -0.62 0.04 -4.35
N ARG A 30 -1.42 -0.91 -3.85
CA ARG A 30 -1.07 -2.34 -3.83
C ARG A 30 -0.77 -2.88 -5.24
N GLN A 31 -1.56 -2.49 -6.24
CA GLN A 31 -1.32 -2.85 -7.64
C GLN A 31 0.01 -2.32 -8.16
N LYS A 32 0.33 -1.04 -7.93
CA LYS A 32 1.62 -0.47 -8.33
C LYS A 32 2.80 -1.23 -7.70
N LEU A 33 2.70 -1.53 -6.40
CA LEU A 33 3.72 -2.29 -5.67
C LEU A 33 3.91 -3.71 -6.20
N TYR A 34 2.82 -4.36 -6.60
CA TYR A 34 2.88 -5.69 -7.17
C TYR A 34 3.49 -5.70 -8.57
N SER A 35 3.16 -4.71 -9.41
CA SER A 35 3.85 -4.52 -10.70
C SER A 35 5.34 -4.27 -10.50
N LEU A 36 5.72 -3.40 -9.55
CA LEU A 36 7.12 -3.16 -9.19
C LEU A 36 7.85 -4.42 -8.74
N SER A 37 7.18 -5.27 -7.96
CA SER A 37 7.76 -6.56 -7.56
C SER A 37 8.03 -7.45 -8.78
N ILE A 38 7.05 -7.59 -9.69
CA ILE A 38 7.25 -8.36 -10.93
C ILE A 38 8.43 -7.80 -11.74
N ASP A 39 8.49 -6.49 -11.91
CA ASP A 39 9.57 -5.83 -12.63
C ASP A 39 10.91 -6.10 -11.96
N LEU A 40 10.99 -5.99 -10.63
CA LEU A 40 12.20 -6.26 -9.84
C LEU A 40 12.76 -7.66 -10.07
N TYR A 41 11.87 -8.64 -10.21
CA TYR A 41 12.23 -10.03 -10.50
C TYR A 41 12.60 -10.29 -11.97
N SER A 42 12.30 -9.36 -12.86
CA SER A 42 12.71 -9.41 -14.27
C SER A 42 14.11 -8.82 -14.50
N TYR A 43 14.56 -7.90 -13.65
CA TYR A 43 15.89 -7.29 -13.75
C TYR A 43 17.00 -8.22 -13.24
N VAL A 44 18.16 -8.17 -13.91
CA VAL A 44 19.38 -8.85 -13.45
C VAL A 44 20.16 -7.87 -12.57
N LEU A 45 19.84 -7.87 -11.28
CA LEU A 45 20.47 -7.02 -10.26
C LEU A 45 21.50 -7.80 -9.44
N ASP A 46 22.43 -7.08 -8.81
CA ASP A 46 23.21 -7.63 -7.71
C ASP A 46 22.27 -8.11 -6.59
N GLU A 47 22.60 -9.24 -5.96
CA GLU A 47 21.76 -9.89 -4.96
C GLU A 47 21.47 -8.97 -3.76
N GLN A 48 22.45 -8.16 -3.32
CA GLN A 48 22.24 -7.25 -2.19
C GLN A 48 21.29 -6.11 -2.58
N ILE A 49 21.43 -5.57 -3.79
CA ILE A 49 20.53 -4.53 -4.32
C ILE A 49 19.11 -5.08 -4.45
N HIS A 50 18.96 -6.28 -5.01
CA HIS A 50 17.67 -6.95 -5.16
C HIS A 50 16.96 -7.12 -3.80
N ASN A 51 17.68 -7.66 -2.80
CA ASN A 51 17.13 -7.90 -1.46
C ASN A 51 16.72 -6.60 -0.76
N VAL A 52 17.49 -5.51 -0.94
CA VAL A 52 17.12 -4.20 -0.38
C VAL A 52 15.83 -3.68 -1.02
N LEU A 53 15.73 -3.71 -2.35
CA LEU A 53 14.54 -3.23 -3.07
C LEU A 53 13.31 -4.09 -2.74
N GLU A 54 13.46 -5.42 -2.68
CA GLU A 54 12.38 -6.31 -2.27
C GLU A 54 11.89 -5.98 -0.86
N GLY A 55 12.81 -5.78 0.09
CA GLY A 55 12.48 -5.42 1.46
C GLY A 55 11.81 -4.05 1.62
N GLU A 56 12.08 -3.09 0.72
CA GLU A 56 11.33 -1.82 0.66
C GLU A 56 9.90 -2.05 0.13
N ILE A 57 9.75 -2.87 -0.92
CA ILE A 57 8.42 -3.21 -1.47
C ILE A 57 7.55 -3.92 -0.43
N GLU A 58 8.09 -4.90 0.29
CA GLU A 58 7.37 -5.62 1.35
C GLU A 58 6.93 -4.70 2.49
N ARG A 59 7.80 -3.76 2.90
CA ARG A 59 7.48 -2.76 3.92
C ARG A 59 6.32 -1.87 3.49
N MET A 60 6.32 -1.40 2.25
CA MET A 60 5.22 -0.57 1.74
C MET A 60 3.91 -1.36 1.66
N ILE A 61 3.93 -2.63 1.25
CA ILE A 61 2.70 -3.46 1.23
C ILE A 61 2.10 -3.58 2.63
N THR A 62 2.94 -3.81 3.65
CA THR A 62 2.49 -3.81 5.05
C THR A 62 1.90 -2.44 5.45
N GLY A 63 2.50 -1.35 4.97
CA GLY A 63 1.96 0.01 5.13
C GLY A 63 0.59 0.18 4.49
N VAL A 64 0.36 -0.38 3.29
CA VAL A 64 -0.94 -0.34 2.62
C VAL A 64 -2.02 -1.08 3.43
N ASP A 65 -1.68 -2.21 4.07
CA ASP A 65 -2.61 -2.93 4.94
C ASP A 65 -3.01 -2.11 6.18
N TYR A 66 -2.07 -1.33 6.73
CA TYR A 66 -2.37 -0.38 7.80
C TYR A 66 -3.29 0.74 7.29
N LEU A 67 -2.98 1.32 6.12
CA LEU A 67 -3.79 2.36 5.49
C LEU A 67 -5.23 1.90 5.26
N GLU A 68 -5.43 0.69 4.75
CA GLU A 68 -6.76 0.11 4.51
C GLU A 68 -7.57 0.00 5.80
N LYS A 69 -6.94 -0.42 6.91
CA LYS A 69 -7.60 -0.47 8.23
C LYS A 69 -8.00 0.92 8.74
N VAL A 70 -7.15 1.93 8.52
CA VAL A 70 -7.45 3.30 8.96
C VAL A 70 -8.58 3.91 8.13
N ILE A 71 -8.55 3.75 6.81
CA ILE A 71 -9.62 4.22 5.93
C ILE A 71 -10.94 3.53 6.29
N HIS A 72 -10.94 2.22 6.55
CA HIS A 72 -12.15 1.52 6.96
C HIS A 72 -12.75 2.06 8.27
N LYS A 73 -11.90 2.44 9.24
CA LYS A 73 -12.36 3.10 10.48
C LYS A 73 -12.99 4.46 10.20
N LEU A 74 -12.39 5.25 9.30
CA LEU A 74 -12.95 6.54 8.87
C LEU A 74 -14.31 6.35 8.20
N ASP A 75 -14.44 5.39 7.28
CA ASP A 75 -15.69 5.09 6.57
C ASP A 75 -16.82 4.71 7.54
N ILE A 76 -16.52 3.83 8.53
CA ILE A 76 -17.49 3.45 9.57
C ILE A 76 -17.92 4.68 10.37
N HIS A 77 -16.97 5.53 10.77
CA HIS A 77 -17.27 6.73 11.54
C HIS A 77 -18.16 7.71 10.73
N THR A 78 -17.80 8.00 9.48
CA THR A 78 -18.60 8.83 8.58
C THR A 78 -20.01 8.24 8.35
N ALA A 79 -20.12 6.91 8.21
CA ALA A 79 -21.42 6.26 8.07
C ALA A 79 -22.28 6.35 9.34
N GLY A 80 -21.67 6.23 10.53
CA GLY A 80 -22.36 6.41 11.82
C GLY A 80 -22.92 7.82 11.99
N LEU A 81 -22.14 8.84 11.61
CA LEU A 81 -22.59 10.24 11.59
C LEU A 81 -23.79 10.45 10.64
N ASN A 82 -23.74 9.88 9.43
CA ASN A 82 -24.82 10.00 8.45
C ASN A 82 -26.12 9.31 8.90
N ASN A 83 -26.02 8.25 9.69
CA ASN A 83 -27.17 7.50 10.21
C ASN A 83 -27.72 8.05 11.54
N GLY A 84 -27.15 9.16 12.05
CA GLY A 84 -27.57 9.77 13.32
C GLY A 84 -27.26 8.90 14.54
N ASP A 85 -26.32 7.96 14.43
CA ASP A 85 -25.89 7.11 15.54
C ASP A 85 -24.85 7.86 16.37
N PHE A 86 -25.30 8.55 17.42
CA PHE A 86 -24.48 9.36 18.32
C PHE A 86 -23.58 8.53 19.25
N GLY A 87 -23.55 7.19 19.11
CA GLY A 87 -22.79 6.27 19.97
C GLY A 87 -21.30 6.13 19.64
N THR A 88 -20.85 6.57 18.46
CA THR A 88 -19.43 6.50 18.03
C THR A 88 -18.88 7.90 17.71
N SER A 89 -18.89 8.78 18.70
CA SER A 89 -18.31 10.13 18.57
C SER A 89 -16.79 10.06 18.77
N MET A 90 -16.04 9.87 17.68
CA MET A 90 -14.64 10.31 17.63
C MET A 90 -14.63 11.84 17.70
N ALA A 91 -13.73 12.44 18.48
CA ALA A 91 -13.68 13.89 18.58
C ALA A 91 -13.30 14.50 17.22
N GLU A 92 -13.81 15.69 16.88
CA GLU A 92 -13.51 16.36 15.60
C GLU A 92 -11.99 16.53 15.39
N ASP A 93 -11.25 16.88 16.44
CA ASP A 93 -9.79 17.00 16.42
C ASP A 93 -9.09 15.65 16.12
N GLU A 94 -9.61 14.54 16.66
CA GLU A 94 -9.08 13.20 16.40
C GLU A 94 -9.35 12.76 14.96
N LEU A 95 -10.54 13.10 14.43
CA LEU A 95 -10.91 12.83 13.05
C LEU A 95 -10.01 13.61 12.08
N GLU A 96 -9.75 14.89 12.35
CA GLU A 96 -8.84 15.71 11.55
C GLU A 96 -7.43 15.13 11.53
N ILE A 97 -6.87 14.78 12.69
CA ILE A 97 -5.54 14.15 12.80
C ILE A 97 -5.50 12.85 12.00
N LEU A 98 -6.56 12.04 12.06
CA LEU A 98 -6.63 10.77 11.35
C LEU A 98 -6.67 10.98 9.82
N TYR A 99 -7.47 11.94 9.34
CA TYR A 99 -7.48 12.31 7.93
C TYR A 99 -6.12 12.82 7.45
N GLN A 100 -5.48 13.71 8.21
CA GLN A 100 -4.15 14.22 7.86
C GLN A 100 -3.12 13.09 7.81
N THR A 101 -3.19 12.14 8.75
CA THR A 101 -2.32 10.96 8.77
C THR A 101 -2.54 10.09 7.52
N VAL A 102 -3.79 9.86 7.12
CA VAL A 102 -4.11 9.10 5.89
C VAL A 102 -3.55 9.79 4.65
N VAL A 103 -3.79 11.09 4.50
CA VAL A 103 -3.30 11.88 3.35
C VAL A 103 -1.78 11.87 3.30
N HIS A 104 -1.12 12.07 4.45
CA HIS A 104 0.34 12.02 4.55
C HIS A 104 0.89 10.66 4.12
N ASN A 105 0.34 9.57 4.64
CA ASN A 105 0.79 8.22 4.30
C ASN A 105 0.60 7.88 2.83
N ILE A 106 -0.54 8.27 2.22
CA ILE A 106 -0.78 8.07 0.78
C ILE A 106 0.29 8.78 -0.03
N LYS A 107 0.53 10.06 0.27
CA LYS A 107 1.53 10.87 -0.44
C LYS A 107 2.92 10.27 -0.31
N GLU A 108 3.33 9.86 0.89
CA GLU A 108 4.63 9.24 1.13
C GLU A 108 4.80 7.94 0.33
N MET A 109 3.77 7.08 0.31
CA MET A 109 3.78 5.84 -0.46
C MET A 109 3.92 6.11 -1.97
N GLU A 110 3.21 7.10 -2.51
CA GLU A 110 3.32 7.47 -3.92
C GLU A 110 4.71 7.99 -4.29
N GLU A 111 5.29 8.85 -3.45
CA GLU A 111 6.66 9.34 -3.65
C GLU A 111 7.70 8.21 -3.57
N ASN A 112 7.53 7.26 -2.65
CA ASN A 112 8.43 6.13 -2.50
C ASN A 112 8.33 5.15 -3.68
N ILE A 113 7.13 4.90 -4.20
CA ILE A 113 6.91 4.13 -5.43
C ILE A 113 7.64 4.78 -6.62
N GLU A 114 7.46 6.09 -6.83
CA GLU A 114 8.13 6.81 -7.92
C GLU A 114 9.67 6.77 -7.79
N ARG A 115 10.18 6.86 -6.55
CA ARG A 115 11.62 6.74 -6.28
C ARG A 115 12.15 5.35 -6.64
N LEU A 116 11.42 4.29 -6.29
CA LEU A 116 11.81 2.92 -6.60
C LEU A 116 11.79 2.64 -8.10
N GLU A 117 10.74 3.09 -8.80
CA GLU A 117 10.68 3.05 -10.27
C GLU A 117 11.92 3.70 -10.90
N LYS A 118 12.31 4.89 -10.42
CA LYS A 118 13.50 5.60 -10.92
C LYS A 118 14.79 4.89 -10.60
N ILE A 119 14.90 4.21 -9.45
CA ILE A 119 16.08 3.42 -9.10
C ILE A 119 16.16 2.22 -10.05
N MET A 120 15.08 1.48 -10.22
CA MET A 120 15.04 0.29 -11.08
C MET A 120 15.32 0.61 -12.55
N LEU A 121 14.97 1.80 -13.05
CA LEU A 121 15.32 2.24 -14.41
C LEU A 121 16.79 2.65 -14.59
N LYS A 122 17.53 2.87 -13.50
CA LYS A 122 18.93 3.34 -13.54
C LYS A 122 19.95 2.25 -13.27
N VAL A 123 19.51 1.08 -12.81
CA VAL A 123 20.36 -0.10 -12.58
C VAL A 123 20.27 -1.02 -13.78
#